data_AF-A0AAP1RCA8-F1
#
_entry.id   AF-A0AAP1RCA8-F1
#
_cell.length_a   1.000
_cell.length_b   1.000
_cell.length_c   1.000
_cell.angle_alpha   90.00
_cell.angle_beta   90.00
_cell.angle_gamma   90.00
#
_symmetry.space_group_name_H-M   'P 1'
#
loop_
_entity.id
_entity.type
_entity.pdbx_description
1 polymer ?
#
loop_
_entity_poly.entity_id
_entity_poly.type
_entity_poly.pdbx_seq_one_letter_code
_entity_poly.pdbx_strand_id
1 'polypeptide(L)' 'MTDNLLSISAACLFDDQGNLLLVRKRGTQAFMLPGGKREPGETPLAALQR' A
#
# COMPACT_ATOMS: atom_id res chain seq x y z
N MET A 1 7.26 10.17 24.50
CA MET A 1 6.73 10.44 23.14
C MET A 1 6.56 9.09 22.50
N THR A 2 5.33 8.61 22.33
CA THR A 2 5.06 7.41 21.54
C THR A 2 5.29 7.77 20.09
N ASP A 3 6.33 7.21 19.47
CA ASP A 3 6.49 7.31 18.02
C ASP A 3 5.25 6.72 17.36
N ASN A 4 4.52 7.56 16.62
CA ASN A 4 3.36 7.17 15.83
C ASN A 4 3.84 6.45 14.55
N LEU A 5 4.53 5.32 14.73
CA LEU A 5 5.06 4.52 13.64
C LEU A 5 3.89 3.90 12.87
N LEU A 6 3.68 4.38 11.64
CA LEU A 6 2.69 3.82 10.74
C LEU A 6 3.33 2.75 9.87
N SER A 7 2.96 1.49 10.09
CA SER A 7 3.35 0.37 9.22
C SER A 7 2.39 0.28 8.03
N ILE A 8 2.90 0.51 6.82
CA ILE A 8 2.15 0.37 5.57
C ILE A 8 2.72 -0.79 4.76
N SER A 9 1.83 -1.61 4.20
CA SER A 9 2.18 -2.62 3.20
C SER A 9 1.69 -2.14 1.84
N ALA A 10 2.58 -2.16 0.84
CA ALA A 10 2.31 -1.71 -0.51
C ALA A 10 2.92 -2.69 -1.52
N ALA A 11 2.31 -2.78 -2.71
CA ALA A 11 2.75 -3.67 -3.78
C ALA A 11 3.07 -2.89 -5.07
N CYS A 12 4.07 -3.37 -5.81
CA CYS A 12 4.26 -2.98 -7.21
C CYS A 12 3.61 -4.05 -8.09
N LEU A 13 2.50 -3.70 -8.74
CA LEU A 13 1.76 -4.60 -9.61
C LEU A 13 1.99 -4.18 -11.05
N PHE A 14 2.54 -5.09 -11.85
CA PHE A 14 2.86 -4.86 -13.25
C PHE A 14 1.92 -5.68 -14.13
N ASP A 15 1.50 -5.12 -15.27
CA ASP A 15 0.89 -5.89 -16.35
C ASP A 15 1.96 -6.54 -17.25
N ASP A 16 1.53 -7.33 -18.23
CA ASP A 16 2.43 -8.03 -19.16
C ASP A 16 3.24 -7.07 -20.06
N GLN A 17 2.85 -5.80 -20.15
CA GLN A 17 3.54 -4.76 -20.90
C GLN A 17 4.52 -3.96 -20.02
N GLY A 18 4.60 -4.26 -18.73
CA GLY A 18 5.46 -3.57 -17.76
C GLY A 18 4.87 -2.28 -17.21
N ASN A 19 3.58 -1.99 -17.42
CA ASN A 19 2.93 -0.83 -16.83
C ASN A 19 2.66 -1.06 -15.34
N LEU A 20 2.93 -0.05 -14.51
CA LEU A 20 2.71 -0.10 -13.06
C LEU A 20 1.31 0.38 -12.69
N LEU A 21 0.56 -0.44 -11.95
CA LEU A 21 -0.72 -0.02 -11.36
C LEU A 21 -0.49 0.98 -10.22
N LEU A 22 -1.12 2.15 -10.33
CA LEU A 22 -1.15 3.18 -9.30
C LEU A 22 -2.59 3.50 -8.92
N VAL A 23 -2.80 3.85 -7.65
CA VAL A 23 -4.08 4.33 -7.15
C VAL A 23 -3.99 5.81 -6.79
N ARG A 24 -5.15 6.47 -6.69
CA ARG A 24 -5.25 7.85 -6.20
C ARG A 24 -6.34 7.91 -5.14
N LYS A 25 -5.94 8.22 -3.91
CA LYS A 25 -6.90 8.43 -2.83
C LYS A 25 -7.79 9.64 -3.16
N ARG A 26 -9.09 9.52 -2.91
CA ARG A 26 -10.03 10.64 -3.09
C ARG A 26 -9.55 11.85 -2.28
N GLY A 27 -9.48 13.00 -2.94
CA GLY A 27 -9.06 14.26 -2.33
C GLY A 27 -7.53 14.49 -2.27
N THR A 28 -6.70 13.60 -2.83
CA THR A 28 -5.26 13.85 -2.97
C THR A 28 -4.89 14.18 -4.42
N GLN A 29 -3.71 14.76 -4.64
CA GLN A 29 -3.18 15.02 -5.99
C GLN A 29 -2.19 13.95 -6.44
N ALA A 30 -1.43 13.38 -5.52
CA ALA A 30 -0.43 12.36 -5.81
C ALA A 30 -1.06 10.98 -6.08
N PHE A 31 -0.45 10.27 -7.03
CA PHE A 31 -0.59 8.83 -7.19
C PHE A 31 0.25 8.08 -6.15
N MET A 32 -0.15 6.85 -5.85
CA MET A 32 0.50 6.01 -4.84
C MET A 32 0.39 4.53 -5.23
N LEU A 33 1.26 3.70 -4.65
CA LEU A 33 1.15 2.25 -4.80
C LEU A 33 -0.12 1.73 -4.13
N PRO A 34 -0.75 0.67 -4.67
CA PRO A 34 -1.81 -0.05 -3.99
C PRO A 34 -1.29 -0.64 -2.68
N GLY A 35 -2.10 -0.54 -1.63
CA GLY A 35 -1.70 -0.99 -0.30
C GLY A 35 -2.58 -0.43 0.81
N GLY A 36 -2.15 -0.67 2.05
CA GLY A 36 -2.91 -0.30 3.23
C GLY A 36 -2.09 -0.33 4.52
N LYS A 37 -2.73 0.14 5.59
CA LYS A 37 -2.18 0.01 6.94
C LYS A 37 -2.16 -1.46 7.32
N ARG A 38 -1.08 -1.88 7.97
CA ARG A 38 -0.93 -3.23 8.50
C ARG A 38 -1.58 -3.31 9.88
N GLU A 39 -2.42 -4.31 10.11
CA GLU A 39 -3.02 -4.58 11.41
C GLU A 39 -2.03 -5.31 12.33
N PRO A 40 -2.23 -5.26 13.66
CA PRO A 40 -1.38 -5.97 14.61
C PRO A 40 -1.29 -7.47 14.31
N GLY A 41 -0.06 -7.99 14.23
CA GLY A 41 0.20 -9.41 13.94
C GLY A 41 0.17 -9.80 12.46
N GLU A 42 -0.27 -8.93 11.54
CA GLU A 42 -0.24 -9.25 10.12
C GLU A 42 1.18 -9.28 9.56
N THR A 43 1.43 -10.23 8.64
CA THR A 43 2.58 -10.16 7.73
C THR A 43 2.29 -9.13 6.62
N PRO A 44 3.32 -8.56 5.98
CA PRO A 44 3.11 -7.62 4.88
C PRO A 44 2.31 -8.22 3.71
N LEU A 45 2.49 -9.52 3.42
CA LEU A 45 1.75 -10.20 2.36
C LEU A 45 0.27 -10.39 2.73
N ALA A 46 -0.01 -10.79 3.97
CA ALA A 46 -1.39 -10.95 4.43
C ALA A 46 -2.18 -9.63 4.37
N ALA A 47 -1.56 -8.52 4.76
CA ALA A 47 -2.16 -7.19 4.69
C ALA A 47 -2.51 -6.75 3.25
N LEU A 48 -1.76 -7.23 2.25
CA LEU A 48 -1.99 -6.91 0.83
C LEU A 48 -3.08 -7.75 0.17
N GLN A 49 -3.45 -8.89 0.74
CA GLN A 49 -4.41 -9.84 0.15
C GLN A 49 -5.88 -9.56 0.52
N ARG A 50 -6.16 -8.55 1.34
CA ARG A 50 -7.49 -8.17 1.85
C ARG A 50 -8.14 -7.06 1.01
#